data_AF-A0AAX1NBM7-F1
#
_entry.id   AF-A0AAX1NBM7-F1
#
_cell.length_a   1.000
_cell.length_b   1.000
_cell.length_c   1.000
_cell.angle_alpha   90.00
_cell.angle_beta   90.00
_cell.angle_gamma   90.00
#
_symmetry.space_group_name_H-M   'P 1'
#
loop_
_entity.id
_entity.type
_entity.pdbx_description
1 polymer ?
#
loop_
_entity_poly.entity_id
_entity_poly.type
_entity_poly.pdbx_seq_one_letter_code
_entity_poly.pdbx_strand_id
1 'polypeptide(L)'
;MEKFSGYPITKWKDDDCQMVLLDDLSFTDHDQKVWNVPLGAEINGASIPSSLWNIVGSPFVGKYRRASVVHDYFAGEGHNPNVSYQERREADKMFYEACRTDGCSWKCAALLYLGVSIGSWWSRKGISTTHETECFSSFQTDQDALIKNKYDELLEKVSYIIEHEENFEKLVKLVDQEID
;
A
#
# COMPACT_ATOMS: atom_id res chain seq x y z
N MET A 1 -8.47 1.91 -20.34
CA MET A 1 -7.04 1.51 -20.34
C MET A 1 -6.43 2.09 -19.09
N GLU A 2 -5.80 1.24 -18.27
CA GLU A 2 -5.17 1.67 -17.02
C GLU A 2 -4.08 2.71 -17.30
N LYS A 3 -4.07 3.80 -16.52
CA LYS A 3 -3.11 4.89 -16.69
C LYS A 3 -3.08 5.84 -15.51
N PHE A 4 -1.92 6.48 -15.34
CA PHE A 4 -1.78 7.67 -14.49
C PHE A 4 -2.00 8.96 -15.28
N SER A 5 -2.47 10.02 -14.61
CA SER A 5 -2.54 11.37 -15.18
C SER A 5 -1.16 12.01 -15.40
N GLY A 6 -0.15 11.60 -14.64
CA GLY A 6 1.18 12.19 -14.70
C GLY A 6 2.15 11.60 -13.67
N TYR A 7 3.08 12.43 -13.20
CA TYR A 7 3.96 12.12 -12.07
C TYR A 7 3.61 13.04 -10.90
N PRO A 8 3.69 12.56 -9.65
CA PRO A 8 3.42 13.39 -8.49
C PRO A 8 4.45 14.52 -8.40
N ILE A 9 3.96 15.74 -8.18
CA ILE A 9 4.77 16.88 -7.77
C ILE A 9 4.52 17.07 -6.28
N THR A 10 5.56 16.95 -5.45
CA THR A 10 5.40 17.02 -3.99
C THR A 10 6.34 18.02 -3.34
N LYS A 11 5.95 18.47 -2.15
CA LYS A 11 6.80 19.21 -1.21
C LYS A 11 6.87 18.46 0.10
N TRP A 12 8.07 18.27 0.63
CA TRP A 12 8.27 17.75 2.00
C TRP A 12 7.75 18.76 3.03
N LYS A 13 7.04 18.26 4.05
CA LYS A 13 6.75 19.02 5.27
C LYS A 13 8.01 19.05 6.14
N ASP A 14 8.00 19.92 7.14
CA ASP A 14 9.13 20.05 8.09
C ASP A 14 9.35 18.77 8.92
N ASP A 15 8.37 17.86 8.93
CA ASP A 15 8.47 16.50 9.48
C ASP A 15 8.97 15.53 8.39
N ASP A 16 10.06 14.82 8.65
CA ASP A 16 10.95 14.11 7.69
C ASP A 16 10.30 13.05 6.77
N CYS A 17 9.00 12.76 6.91
CA CYS A 17 8.33 11.66 6.20
C CYS A 17 6.99 12.03 5.56
N GLN A 18 6.54 13.27 5.73
CA GLN A 18 5.27 13.71 5.15
C GLN A 18 5.52 14.57 3.92
N MET A 19 4.82 14.25 2.85
CA MET A 19 4.79 15.05 1.62
C MET A 19 3.38 15.56 1.36
N VAL A 20 3.30 16.74 0.75
CA VAL A 20 2.05 17.32 0.26
C VAL A 20 2.09 17.33 -1.26
N LEU A 21 1.00 16.91 -1.91
CA LEU A 21 0.82 17.05 -3.34
C LEU A 21 0.66 18.51 -3.74
N LEU A 22 1.42 18.94 -4.74
CA LEU A 22 1.37 20.27 -5.34
C LEU A 22 0.54 20.31 -6.63
N ASP A 23 0.01 19.17 -7.07
CA ASP A 23 -0.90 19.04 -8.21
C ASP A 23 -1.78 17.79 -8.03
N ASP A 24 -2.91 17.76 -8.72
CA ASP A 24 -3.80 16.60 -8.72
C ASP A 24 -3.09 15.37 -9.34
N LEU A 25 -3.27 14.20 -8.74
CA LEU A 25 -2.80 12.93 -9.31
C LEU A 25 -3.96 11.95 -9.37
N SER A 26 -4.14 11.28 -10.51
CA SER A 26 -5.15 10.24 -10.64
C SER A 26 -4.58 8.97 -11.25
N PHE A 27 -5.14 7.83 -10.82
CA PHE A 27 -5.00 6.55 -11.49
C PHE A 27 -6.37 6.10 -12.02
N THR A 28 -6.44 5.65 -13.27
CA THR A 28 -7.62 4.97 -13.82
C THR A 28 -7.34 3.47 -13.80
N ASP A 29 -8.19 2.70 -13.15
CA ASP A 29 -8.04 1.25 -13.00
C ASP A 29 -8.61 0.45 -14.18
N HIS A 30 -8.56 -0.87 -14.10
CA HIS A 30 -9.08 -1.78 -15.11
C HIS A 30 -10.59 -1.53 -15.37
N ASP A 31 -11.36 -1.35 -14.30
CA ASP A 31 -12.80 -1.10 -14.32
C ASP A 31 -13.18 0.33 -14.74
N GLN A 32 -12.20 1.15 -15.13
CA GLN A 32 -12.35 2.55 -15.52
C GLN A 32 -12.83 3.48 -14.40
N LYS A 33 -12.71 3.06 -13.15
CA LYS A 33 -12.86 3.94 -11.99
C LYS A 33 -11.62 4.83 -11.89
N VAL A 34 -11.87 6.11 -11.62
CA VAL A 34 -10.83 7.13 -11.47
C VAL A 34 -10.58 7.37 -9.99
N TRP A 35 -9.36 7.05 -9.55
CA TRP A 35 -8.85 7.26 -8.20
C TRP A 35 -8.13 8.61 -8.15
N ASN A 36 -8.88 9.67 -7.86
CA ASN A 36 -8.36 11.03 -7.84
C ASN A 36 -7.83 11.43 -6.46
N VAL A 37 -6.56 11.80 -6.40
CA VAL A 37 -5.90 12.38 -5.23
C VAL A 37 -5.77 13.89 -5.46
N PRO A 38 -6.44 14.72 -4.64
CA PRO A 38 -6.45 16.16 -4.86
C PRO A 38 -5.11 16.81 -4.45
N LEU A 39 -4.81 17.95 -5.07
CA LEU A 39 -3.82 18.91 -4.60
C LEU A 39 -4.03 19.18 -3.10
N GLY A 40 -2.91 19.24 -2.36
CA GLY A 40 -2.91 19.44 -0.93
C GLY A 40 -3.09 18.17 -0.10
N ALA A 41 -3.34 17.01 -0.72
CA ALA A 41 -3.34 15.73 -0.01
C ALA A 41 -1.97 15.46 0.63
N GLU A 42 -1.99 15.03 1.90
CA GLU A 42 -0.81 14.60 2.63
C GLU A 42 -0.56 13.11 2.40
N ILE A 43 0.71 12.75 2.25
CA ILE A 43 1.17 11.41 1.90
C ILE A 43 2.32 11.06 2.83
N ASN A 44 2.28 9.89 3.46
CA ASN A 44 3.30 9.41 4.40
C ASN A 44 4.14 8.25 3.85
N GLY A 45 3.76 7.70 2.68
CA GLY A 45 4.52 6.72 1.93
C GLY A 45 4.18 5.31 2.32
N ALA A 46 3.12 4.77 1.72
CA ALA A 46 2.59 3.41 1.80
C ALA A 46 2.62 2.79 3.20
N SER A 47 1.45 2.42 3.73
CA SER A 47 1.29 1.62 4.96
C SER A 47 1.82 0.19 4.86
N ILE A 48 3.03 0.01 4.33
CA ILE A 48 3.82 -1.20 4.42
C ILE A 48 4.57 -1.09 5.75
N PRO A 49 4.29 -1.96 6.73
CA PRO A 49 5.05 -2.03 7.96
C PRO A 49 6.57 -2.05 7.69
N SER A 50 7.35 -1.29 8.47
CA SER A 50 8.79 -1.15 8.27
C SER A 50 9.54 -2.50 8.25
N SER A 51 9.03 -3.48 9.00
CA SER A 51 9.50 -4.88 9.00
C SER A 51 9.44 -5.56 7.63
N LEU A 52 8.59 -5.08 6.71
CA LEU A 52 8.46 -5.60 5.35
C LEU A 52 9.30 -4.84 4.32
N TRP A 53 9.89 -3.69 4.64
CA TRP A 53 10.64 -2.87 3.67
C TRP A 53 11.85 -3.59 3.06
N ASN A 54 12.49 -4.49 3.82
CA ASN A 54 13.57 -5.34 3.30
C ASN A 54 13.09 -6.39 2.28
N ILE A 55 11.78 -6.67 2.24
CA ILE A 55 11.17 -7.68 1.37
C ILE A 55 10.54 -7.03 0.14
N VAL A 56 9.80 -5.93 0.34
CA VAL A 56 8.98 -5.31 -0.72
C VAL A 56 9.51 -3.98 -1.22
N GLY A 57 10.51 -3.40 -0.54
CA GLY A 57 11.07 -2.08 -0.81
C GLY A 57 10.57 -1.00 0.17
N SER A 58 11.35 0.06 0.33
CA SER A 58 10.97 1.22 1.17
C SER A 58 9.90 2.08 0.49
N PRO A 59 9.17 2.94 1.20
CA PRO A 59 8.29 3.91 0.57
C PRO A 59 9.00 4.79 -0.47
N PHE A 60 8.22 5.29 -1.44
CA PHE A 60 8.63 6.31 -2.43
C PHE A 60 9.81 5.97 -3.34
N VAL A 61 10.19 4.70 -3.50
CA VAL A 61 11.25 4.30 -4.44
C VAL A 61 10.73 3.49 -5.62
N GLY A 62 11.52 3.46 -6.68
CA GLY A 62 11.29 2.59 -7.82
C GLY A 62 9.97 2.83 -8.56
N LYS A 63 9.43 1.75 -9.10
CA LYS A 63 8.31 1.77 -10.05
C LYS A 63 6.95 1.96 -9.39
N TYR A 64 6.80 1.74 -8.08
CA TYR A 64 5.50 1.86 -7.40
C TYR A 64 5.28 3.22 -6.72
N ARG A 65 6.18 4.20 -6.90
CA ARG A 65 6.05 5.53 -6.26
C ARG A 65 4.72 6.22 -6.56
N ARG A 66 4.21 6.13 -7.80
CA ARG A 66 2.91 6.76 -8.12
C ARG A 66 1.76 6.00 -7.48
N ALA A 67 1.84 4.67 -7.50
CA ALA A 67 0.87 3.80 -6.86
C ALA A 67 0.78 4.07 -5.35
N SER A 68 1.91 4.28 -4.66
CA SER A 68 1.90 4.53 -3.21
C SER A 68 1.19 5.83 -2.85
N VAL A 69 1.33 6.87 -3.66
CA VAL A 69 0.62 8.15 -3.45
C VAL A 69 -0.90 7.97 -3.52
N VAL A 70 -1.38 7.23 -4.53
CA VAL A 70 -2.82 6.98 -4.68
C VAL A 70 -3.32 6.07 -3.57
N HIS A 71 -2.55 5.04 -3.22
CA HIS A 71 -2.89 4.12 -2.14
C HIS A 71 -3.02 4.84 -0.80
N ASP A 72 -2.04 5.64 -0.37
CA ASP A 72 -2.06 6.33 0.92
C ASP A 72 -3.34 7.15 1.13
N TYR A 73 -3.72 7.94 0.12
CA TYR A 73 -4.91 8.77 0.20
C TYR A 73 -6.19 7.97 0.36
N PHE A 74 -6.36 6.89 -0.42
CA PHE A 74 -7.56 6.06 -0.40
C PHE A 74 -7.56 5.00 0.68
N ALA A 75 -6.40 4.67 1.24
CA ALA A 75 -6.28 3.89 2.45
C ALA A 75 -6.62 4.75 3.69
N GLY A 76 -6.61 6.07 3.59
CA GLY A 76 -6.95 6.96 4.70
C GLY A 76 -5.75 7.34 5.56
N GLU A 77 -4.56 7.29 4.98
CA GLU A 77 -3.33 7.81 5.56
C GLU A 77 -3.26 9.34 5.41
N GLY A 78 -2.25 9.98 6.01
CA GLY A 78 -2.03 11.43 5.82
C GLY A 78 -3.21 12.30 6.31
N HIS A 79 -3.86 11.91 7.41
CA HIS A 79 -5.01 12.60 7.98
C HIS A 79 -6.29 12.57 7.13
N ASN A 80 -6.50 11.50 6.35
CA ASN A 80 -7.81 11.16 5.77
C ASN A 80 -8.52 10.00 6.53
N PRO A 81 -8.90 10.16 7.81
CA PRO A 81 -9.24 9.02 8.70
C PRO A 81 -10.61 8.36 8.42
N ASN A 82 -11.43 8.92 7.52
CA ASN A 82 -12.80 8.46 7.28
C ASN A 82 -12.89 7.42 6.16
N VAL A 83 -11.99 6.43 6.19
CA VAL A 83 -11.96 5.33 5.21
C VAL A 83 -12.37 4.03 5.90
N SER A 84 -13.42 3.40 5.39
CA SER A 84 -13.87 2.08 5.87
C SER A 84 -12.87 0.99 5.53
N TYR A 85 -12.93 -0.14 6.25
CA TYR A 85 -12.10 -1.30 5.95
C TYR A 85 -12.28 -1.77 4.49
N GLN A 86 -13.51 -1.77 3.97
CA GLN A 86 -13.76 -2.16 2.58
C GLN A 86 -13.07 -1.20 1.60
N GLU A 87 -13.13 0.11 1.85
CA GLU A 87 -12.47 1.09 0.99
C GLU A 87 -10.94 0.94 1.01
N ARG A 88 -10.35 0.64 2.18
CA ARG A 88 -8.92 0.26 2.29
C ARG A 88 -8.61 -0.97 1.43
N ARG A 89 -9.44 -2.02 1.48
CA ARG A 89 -9.24 -3.24 0.68
C ARG A 89 -9.36 -2.97 -0.83
N GLU A 90 -10.28 -2.11 -1.25
CA GLU A 90 -10.35 -1.70 -2.66
C GLU A 90 -9.12 -0.88 -3.08
N ALA A 91 -8.59 -0.04 -2.18
CA ALA A 91 -7.33 0.67 -2.42
C ALA A 91 -6.15 -0.31 -2.55
N ASP A 92 -6.09 -1.38 -1.74
CA ASP A 92 -5.05 -2.41 -1.82
C ASP A 92 -5.05 -3.11 -3.19
N LYS A 93 -6.23 -3.43 -3.73
CA LYS A 93 -6.38 -4.03 -5.07
C LYS A 93 -5.94 -3.05 -6.16
N MET A 94 -6.39 -1.79 -6.07
CA MET A 94 -5.97 -0.73 -6.99
C MET A 94 -4.45 -0.53 -6.96
N PHE A 95 -3.82 -0.61 -5.79
CA PHE A 95 -2.38 -0.46 -5.65
C PHE A 95 -1.61 -1.52 -6.46
N TYR A 96 -2.10 -2.77 -6.49
CA TYR A 96 -1.54 -3.81 -7.36
C TYR A 96 -1.59 -3.41 -8.84
N GLU A 97 -2.75 -3.00 -9.35
CA GLU A 97 -2.95 -2.60 -10.76
C GLU A 97 -2.07 -1.40 -11.12
N ALA A 98 -2.02 -0.41 -10.24
CA ALA A 98 -1.18 0.77 -10.35
C ALA A 98 0.32 0.41 -10.41
N CYS A 99 0.78 -0.54 -9.58
CA CYS A 99 2.15 -1.06 -9.65
C CYS A 99 2.44 -1.76 -10.98
N ARG A 100 1.50 -2.58 -11.48
CA ARG A 100 1.65 -3.28 -12.76
C ARG A 100 1.70 -2.30 -13.92
N THR A 101 0.89 -1.24 -13.88
CA THR A 101 0.87 -0.15 -14.86
C THR A 101 2.22 0.56 -14.96
N ASP A 102 2.91 0.78 -13.83
CA ASP A 102 4.25 1.37 -13.79
C ASP A 102 5.39 0.36 -14.04
N GLY A 103 5.04 -0.87 -14.38
CA GLY A 103 5.98 -1.89 -14.84
C GLY A 103 6.68 -2.66 -13.72
N CYS A 104 6.12 -2.69 -12.51
CA CYS A 104 6.48 -3.71 -11.51
C CYS A 104 6.20 -5.09 -12.12
N SER A 105 7.07 -6.08 -11.89
CA SER A 105 6.78 -7.47 -12.28
C SER A 105 5.57 -8.01 -11.52
N TRP A 106 5.00 -9.12 -11.99
CA TRP A 106 3.93 -9.83 -11.28
C TRP A 106 4.30 -10.05 -9.81
N LYS A 107 5.47 -10.67 -9.56
CA LYS A 107 5.93 -10.98 -8.20
C LYS A 107 6.11 -9.73 -7.34
N CYS A 108 6.69 -8.67 -7.89
CA CYS A 108 6.88 -7.41 -7.17
C CYS A 108 5.55 -6.80 -6.76
N ALA A 109 4.58 -6.69 -7.69
CA ALA A 109 3.26 -6.16 -7.40
C ALA A 109 2.47 -7.05 -6.41
N ALA A 110 2.59 -8.37 -6.53
CA ALA A 110 1.93 -9.32 -5.62
C ALA A 110 2.47 -9.20 -4.19
N LEU A 111 3.79 -9.12 -4.00
CA LEU A 111 4.39 -8.93 -2.67
C LEU A 111 4.01 -7.57 -2.06
N LEU A 112 4.01 -6.51 -2.87
CA LEU A 112 3.53 -5.18 -2.47
C LEU A 112 2.05 -5.21 -2.04
N TYR A 113 1.21 -5.91 -2.79
CA TYR A 113 -0.20 -6.15 -2.45
C TYR A 113 -0.37 -6.87 -1.11
N LEU A 114 0.43 -7.90 -0.83
CA LEU A 114 0.43 -8.56 0.48
C LEU A 114 0.78 -7.58 1.61
N GLY A 115 1.80 -6.75 1.40
CA GLY A 115 2.25 -5.76 2.39
C GLY A 115 1.14 -4.79 2.78
N VAL A 116 0.46 -4.18 1.80
CA VAL A 116 -0.65 -3.24 2.09
C VAL A 116 -1.89 -3.96 2.66
N SER A 117 -2.13 -5.21 2.25
CA SER A 117 -3.21 -6.04 2.81
C SER A 117 -3.02 -6.34 4.30
N ILE A 118 -1.77 -6.58 4.73
CA ILE A 118 -1.43 -6.69 6.15
C ILE A 118 -1.62 -5.35 6.87
N GLY A 119 -1.31 -4.22 6.23
CA GLY A 119 -1.63 -2.89 6.74
C GLY A 119 -3.13 -2.71 7.02
N SER A 120 -3.99 -3.12 6.08
CA SER A 120 -5.44 -3.12 6.24
C SER A 120 -5.92 -4.03 7.38
N TRP A 121 -5.37 -5.24 7.48
CA TRP A 121 -5.64 -6.16 8.60
C TRP A 121 -5.26 -5.55 9.96
N TRP A 122 -4.10 -4.90 10.04
CA TRP A 122 -3.61 -4.27 11.26
C TRP A 122 -4.50 -3.11 11.70
N SER A 123 -4.90 -2.25 10.76
CA SER A 123 -5.81 -1.12 11.01
C SER A 123 -7.13 -1.58 11.65
N ARG A 124 -7.68 -2.72 11.22
CA ARG A 124 -8.93 -3.30 11.76
C ARG A 124 -8.81 -3.81 13.20
N LYS A 125 -7.61 -4.17 13.67
CA LYS A 125 -7.40 -4.65 15.05
C LYS A 125 -7.53 -3.55 16.11
N GLY A 126 -7.84 -2.32 15.73
CA GLY A 126 -8.05 -1.20 16.66
C GLY A 126 -6.76 -0.67 17.28
N ILE A 127 -5.61 -1.18 16.83
CA ILE A 127 -4.31 -0.55 17.08
C ILE A 127 -4.20 0.55 16.03
N SER A 128 -4.93 1.64 16.25
CA SER A 128 -4.59 2.92 15.63
C SER A 128 -3.14 3.13 16.00
N THR A 129 -2.23 3.04 15.04
CA THR A 129 -0.90 3.59 15.20
C THR A 129 -1.14 5.04 15.60
N THR A 130 -0.93 5.34 16.88
CA THR A 130 -0.68 6.70 17.30
C THR A 130 0.44 7.19 16.38
N HIS A 131 0.20 8.33 15.75
CA HIS A 131 1.15 9.03 14.90
C HIS A 131 2.45 9.29 15.67
N GLU A 132 3.33 8.30 15.74
CA GLU A 132 4.73 8.50 16.04
C GLU A 132 5.46 8.47 14.71
N THR A 133 5.54 9.69 14.20
CA THR A 133 6.36 10.20 13.11
C THR A 133 7.83 9.83 13.35
N GLU A 134 8.24 8.61 12.98
CA GLU A 134 9.66 8.32 12.80
C GLU A 134 9.85 7.57 11.49
N CYS A 135 10.53 8.23 10.53
CA CYS A 135 10.92 7.70 9.22
C CYS A 135 11.70 6.38 9.27
N PHE A 136 12.10 5.97 10.46
CA PHE A 136 12.94 4.83 10.70
C PHE A 136 12.81 4.42 12.17
N SER A 137 11.65 3.93 12.59
CA SER A 137 11.59 3.21 13.87
C SER A 137 12.31 1.87 13.70
N SER A 138 13.58 1.86 14.11
CA SER A 138 14.43 0.67 14.18
C SER A 138 14.17 -0.19 15.42
N PHE A 139 13.13 0.11 16.20
CA PHE A 139 12.79 -0.65 17.39
C PHE A 139 11.80 -1.76 17.02
N GLN A 140 12.31 -2.98 16.89
CA GLN A 140 11.49 -4.18 16.79
C GLN A 140 10.66 -4.34 18.06
N THR A 141 9.39 -4.01 17.97
CA THR A 141 8.39 -4.21 19.03
C THR A 141 7.77 -5.61 18.91
N ASP A 142 7.09 -6.07 19.97
CA ASP A 142 6.26 -7.29 19.90
C ASP A 142 5.18 -7.20 18.80
N GLN A 143 4.78 -5.98 18.43
CA GLN A 143 3.86 -5.71 17.33
C GLN A 143 4.50 -6.01 15.96
N ASP A 144 5.77 -5.64 15.76
CA ASP A 144 6.49 -5.92 14.52
C ASP A 144 6.66 -7.43 14.29
N ALA A 145 6.90 -8.19 15.36
CA ALA A 145 6.96 -9.64 15.29
C ALA A 145 5.60 -10.25 14.89
N LEU A 146 4.49 -9.74 15.45
CA LEU A 146 3.14 -10.21 15.09
C LEU A 146 2.82 -9.92 13.62
N ILE A 147 3.10 -8.70 13.15
CA ILE A 147 2.91 -8.28 11.77
C ILE A 147 3.74 -9.16 10.83
N LYS A 148 5.02 -9.36 11.14
CA LYS A 148 5.92 -10.19 10.33
C LYS A 148 5.45 -11.64 10.28
N ASN A 149 5.08 -12.23 11.41
CA ASN A 149 4.58 -13.60 11.45
C ASN A 149 3.31 -13.75 10.60
N LYS A 150 2.36 -12.80 10.71
CA LYS A 150 1.15 -12.83 9.88
C LYS A 150 1.46 -12.69 8.39
N TYR A 151 2.42 -11.85 8.03
CA TYR A 151 2.89 -11.73 6.65
C TYR A 151 3.55 -13.02 6.15
N ASP A 152 4.44 -13.62 6.94
CA ASP A 152 5.13 -14.86 6.58
C ASP A 152 4.14 -16.04 6.40
N GLU A 153 3.17 -16.18 7.31
CA GLU A 153 2.08 -17.17 7.19
C GLU A 153 1.25 -16.95 5.92
N LEU A 154 0.92 -15.70 5.61
CA LEU A 154 0.15 -15.36 4.41
C LEU A 154 0.96 -15.67 3.15
N LEU A 155 2.23 -15.25 3.12
CA LEU A 155 3.15 -15.48 2.01
C LEU A 155 3.32 -16.97 1.73
N GLU A 156 3.45 -17.81 2.76
CA GLU A 156 3.54 -19.26 2.60
C GLU A 156 2.32 -19.81 1.85
N LYS A 157 1.10 -19.43 2.27
CA LYS A 157 -0.16 -19.89 1.68
C LYS A 157 -0.34 -19.48 0.22
N VAL A 158 0.13 -18.29 -0.16
CA VAL A 158 -0.02 -17.76 -1.53
C VAL A 158 1.20 -17.99 -2.41
N SER A 159 2.32 -18.48 -1.87
CA SER A 159 3.60 -18.61 -2.55
C SER A 159 3.48 -19.35 -3.89
N TYR A 160 2.71 -20.44 -3.94
CA TYR A 160 2.49 -21.20 -5.16
C TYR A 160 1.85 -20.34 -6.28
N ILE A 161 0.86 -19.52 -5.93
CA ILE A 161 0.19 -18.61 -6.88
C ILE A 161 1.18 -17.58 -7.40
N ILE A 162 1.97 -16.98 -6.51
CA ILE A 162 2.97 -15.97 -6.86
C ILE A 162 4.06 -16.55 -7.76
N GLU A 163 4.48 -17.78 -7.50
CA GLU A 163 5.61 -18.39 -8.20
C GLU A 163 5.22 -19.07 -9.52
N HIS A 164 3.99 -19.56 -9.66
CA HIS A 164 3.63 -20.47 -10.76
C HIS A 164 2.35 -20.13 -11.53
N GLU A 165 1.44 -19.32 -10.99
CA GLU A 165 0.12 -19.12 -11.62
C GLU A 165 -0.11 -17.72 -12.21
N GLU A 166 0.57 -16.69 -11.70
CA GLU A 166 0.32 -15.27 -12.04
C GLU A 166 -1.17 -14.88 -12.03
N ASN A 167 -1.93 -15.41 -11.06
CA ASN A 167 -3.39 -15.26 -11.00
C ASN A 167 -3.80 -14.31 -9.86
N PHE A 168 -4.11 -13.05 -10.21
CA PHE A 168 -4.46 -12.04 -9.23
C PHE A 168 -5.80 -12.30 -8.53
N GLU A 169 -6.83 -12.75 -9.26
CA GLU A 169 -8.14 -13.04 -8.66
C GLU A 169 -8.04 -14.14 -7.59
N LYS A 170 -7.27 -15.19 -7.86
CA LYS A 170 -7.02 -16.27 -6.90
C LYS A 170 -6.20 -15.78 -5.71
N LEU A 171 -5.21 -14.91 -5.95
CA LEU A 171 -4.42 -14.28 -4.89
C LEU A 171 -5.32 -13.44 -3.97
N VAL A 172 -6.16 -12.56 -4.54
CA VAL A 172 -7.10 -11.72 -3.80
C VAL A 172 -8.02 -12.57 -2.93
N LYS A 173 -8.64 -13.59 -3.53
CA LYS A 173 -9.57 -14.49 -2.82
C LYS A 173 -8.92 -15.18 -1.61
N LEU A 174 -7.69 -15.66 -1.75
CA LEU A 174 -6.99 -16.34 -0.66
C LEU A 174 -6.54 -15.32 0.41
N VAL A 175 -6.07 -14.15 0.00
CA VAL A 175 -5.70 -13.08 0.94
C VAL A 175 -6.89 -12.64 1.78
N ASP A 176 -8.04 -12.35 1.15
CA ASP A 176 -9.26 -11.93 1.86
C ASP A 176 -9.70 -12.99 2.89
N GLN A 177 -9.65 -14.28 2.54
CA GLN A 177 -9.95 -15.38 3.48
C GLN A 177 -9.05 -15.41 4.72
N GLU A 178 -7.84 -14.87 4.65
CA GLU A 178 -6.86 -14.91 5.72
C GLU A 178 -6.87 -13.64 6.59
N ILE A 179 -7.39 -12.54 6.09
CA ILE A 179 -7.35 -11.23 6.76
C ILE A 179 -8.73 -10.68 7.15
N ASP A 180 -9.83 -11.22 6.60
CA ASP A 180 -11.21 -10.90 6.99
C ASP A 180 -11.63 -11.50 8.34
#